data_AF-A0A396AAL1-F1
#
_entry.id   AF-A0A396AAL1-F1
#
_cell.length_a   1.000
_cell.length_b   1.000
_cell.length_c   1.000
_cell.angle_alpha   90.00
_cell.angle_beta   90.00
_cell.angle_gamma   90.00
#
_symmetry.space_group_name_H-M   'P 1'
#
loop_
_entity.id
_entity.type
_entity.pdbx_description
1 polymer ?
#
loop_
_entity_poly.entity_id
_entity_poly.type
_entity_poly.pdbx_seq_one_letter_code
_entity_poly.pdbx_strand_id
1 'polypeptide(L)'
;MDVYFKSQGYERISLDRVTDLNAPTHQGIDGVYYNLDGHPPYIIGEAKYGSSRLAILADGTPQMSNKWIIDRLENAVGEGVANDIKMEMILNPDNVGSILVHVSSNGEIDITKLIDGIKQENEK
;
A
#
# COMPACT_ATOMS: atom_id res chain seq x y z
N MET A 1 -1.02 -6.62 8.69
CA MET A 1 -0.34 -5.45 8.08
C MET A 1 -0.09 -4.35 9.11
N ASP A 2 -1.12 -3.78 9.74
CA ASP A 2 -0.96 -2.69 10.73
C ASP A 2 0.02 -2.99 11.86
N VAL A 3 -0.09 -4.16 12.50
CA VAL A 3 0.82 -4.56 13.59
C VAL A 3 2.28 -4.60 13.14
N TYR A 4 2.53 -5.01 11.90
CA TYR A 4 3.87 -5.06 11.33
C TYR A 4 4.44 -3.65 11.17
N PHE A 5 3.73 -2.72 10.50
CA PHE A 5 4.22 -1.36 10.32
C PHE A 5 4.32 -0.58 11.63
N LYS A 6 3.37 -0.80 12.56
CA LYS A 6 3.43 -0.23 13.91
C LYS A 6 4.65 -0.69 14.69
N SER A 7 5.06 -1.97 14.57
CA SER A 7 6.27 -2.45 15.24
C SER A 7 7.56 -1.86 14.66
N GLN A 8 7.49 -1.36 13.42
CA GLN A 8 8.57 -0.61 12.76
C GLN A 8 8.51 0.91 13.01
N GLY A 9 7.62 1.37 13.91
CA GLY A 9 7.49 2.79 14.25
C GLY A 9 6.61 3.62 13.32
N TYR A 10 5.91 3.01 12.37
CA TYR A 10 4.97 3.73 11.51
C TYR A 10 3.59 3.87 12.13
N GLU A 11 2.95 5.01 11.88
CA GLU A 11 1.56 5.27 12.23
C GLU A 11 0.66 5.13 11.00
N ARG A 12 -0.53 4.54 11.15
CA ARG A 12 -1.51 4.45 10.07
C ARG A 12 -2.22 5.79 9.91
N ILE A 13 -2.14 6.37 8.72
CA ILE A 13 -2.74 7.67 8.36
C ILE A 13 -3.95 7.52 7.43
N SER A 14 -4.24 6.33 6.89
CA SER A 14 -5.46 6.11 6.10
C SER A 14 -6.72 6.09 6.96
N LEU A 15 -7.79 6.69 6.41
CA LEU A 15 -9.08 6.98 7.06
C LEU A 15 -9.89 5.70 7.30
N ASP A 16 -9.89 4.81 6.31
CA ASP A 16 -10.72 3.60 6.34
C ASP A 16 -10.04 2.53 7.17
N ARG A 17 -10.39 2.42 8.45
CA ARG A 17 -10.10 1.20 9.22
C ARG A 17 -11.23 0.22 8.94
N VAL A 18 -10.89 -0.98 8.44
CA VAL A 18 -11.85 -2.09 8.40
C VAL A 18 -12.24 -2.40 9.84
N THR A 19 -13.45 -2.00 10.23
CA THR A 19 -14.00 -2.21 11.58
C THR A 19 -14.93 -3.42 11.65
N ASP A 20 -15.23 -4.06 10.52
CA ASP A 20 -16.13 -5.20 10.40
C ASP A 20 -15.64 -6.21 9.35
N LEU A 21 -15.66 -7.49 9.70
CA LEU A 21 -15.31 -8.63 8.84
C LEU A 21 -16.33 -8.83 7.69
N ASN A 22 -17.54 -8.30 7.84
CA ASN A 22 -18.63 -8.37 6.86
C ASN A 22 -18.76 -7.10 6.00
N ALA A 23 -17.88 -6.12 6.18
CA ALA A 23 -17.86 -4.95 5.31
C ALA A 23 -17.66 -5.42 3.84
N PRO A 24 -18.36 -4.81 2.87
CA PRO A 24 -18.14 -5.09 1.44
C PRO A 24 -16.64 -5.06 1.14
N THR A 25 -16.17 -5.94 0.25
CA THR A 25 -14.74 -6.01 -0.13
C THR A 25 -14.22 -4.60 -0.39
N HIS A 26 -13.31 -4.15 0.46
CA HIS A 26 -12.77 -2.80 0.44
C HIS A 26 -12.14 -2.57 -0.94
N GLN A 27 -12.68 -1.61 -1.71
CA GLN A 27 -12.09 -1.21 -2.97
C GLN A 27 -11.17 -0.02 -2.69
N GLY A 28 -9.86 -0.23 -2.71
CA GLY A 28 -8.94 0.85 -2.40
C GLY A 28 -7.59 0.36 -1.93
N ILE A 29 -6.83 1.30 -1.36
CA ILE A 29 -5.55 1.05 -0.70
C ILE A 29 -5.83 0.51 0.71
N ASP A 30 -5.33 -0.67 1.04
CA ASP A 30 -5.60 -1.31 2.34
C ASP A 30 -4.98 -0.57 3.53
N GLY A 31 -3.87 0.14 3.33
CA GLY A 31 -3.23 0.92 4.38
C GLY A 31 -2.26 1.96 3.84
N VAL A 32 -2.26 3.14 4.46
CA VAL A 32 -1.22 4.15 4.27
C VAL A 32 -0.61 4.45 5.62
N TYR A 33 0.72 4.44 5.68
CA TYR A 33 1.49 4.58 6.91
C TYR A 33 2.55 5.67 6.76
N TYR A 34 2.86 6.32 7.88
CA TYR A 34 3.85 7.38 7.95
C TYR A 34 4.80 7.20 9.14
N ASN A 35 6.09 7.42 8.91
CA ASN A 35 7.12 7.58 9.92
C ASN A 35 8.14 8.60 9.40
N LEU A 36 8.31 9.74 10.08
CA LEU A 36 9.27 10.76 9.64
C LEU A 36 10.71 10.22 9.54
N ASP A 37 11.10 9.33 10.46
CA ASP A 37 12.42 8.68 10.48
C ASP A 37 12.45 7.39 9.63
N GLY A 38 11.34 7.07 8.96
CA GLY A 38 11.21 5.93 8.08
C GLY A 38 11.99 6.12 6.78
N HIS A 39 12.48 5.01 6.21
CA HIS A 39 13.12 4.98 4.91
C HIS A 39 12.45 3.90 4.06
N PRO A 40 11.36 4.21 3.33
CA PRO A 40 10.78 5.55 3.06
C PRO A 40 9.83 6.07 4.17
N PRO A 41 9.63 7.40 4.31
CA PRO A 41 8.70 7.93 5.29
C PRO A 41 7.24 7.53 5.07
N TYR A 42 6.78 7.44 3.82
CA TYR A 42 5.45 6.97 3.49
C TYR A 42 5.49 5.53 2.98
N ILE A 43 4.58 4.69 3.48
CA ILE A 43 4.35 3.33 2.97
C ILE A 43 2.90 3.18 2.55
N ILE A 44 2.69 2.73 1.33
CA ILE A 44 1.40 2.36 0.75
C ILE A 44 1.34 0.83 0.73
N GLY A 45 0.44 0.26 1.53
CA GLY A 45 0.33 -1.17 1.76
C GLY A 45 -0.91 -1.79 1.11
N GLU A 46 -0.71 -2.93 0.47
CA GLU A 46 -1.77 -3.81 -0.04
C GLU A 46 -1.62 -5.20 0.62
N ALA A 47 -2.73 -5.80 1.02
CA ALA A 47 -2.78 -7.14 1.56
C ALA A 47 -3.45 -8.12 0.60
N LYS A 48 -2.88 -9.31 0.45
CA LYS A 48 -3.50 -10.44 -0.27
C LYS A 48 -3.54 -11.66 0.63
N TYR A 49 -4.57 -12.49 0.44
CA TYR A 49 -4.72 -13.75 1.16
C TYR A 49 -4.85 -14.94 0.21
N GLY A 50 -4.21 -16.06 0.56
CA GLY A 50 -4.30 -17.33 -0.16
C GLY A 50 -3.87 -17.21 -1.62
N SER A 51 -4.75 -17.55 -2.55
CA SER A 51 -4.49 -17.47 -4.00
C SER A 51 -4.72 -16.08 -4.60
N SER A 52 -5.15 -15.08 -3.82
CA SER A 52 -5.40 -13.71 -4.31
C SER A 52 -4.11 -13.05 -4.84
N ARG A 53 -4.25 -12.21 -5.86
CA ARG A 53 -3.14 -11.52 -6.56
C ARG A 53 -3.49 -10.05 -6.80
N LEU A 54 -2.49 -9.24 -7.13
CA LEU A 54 -2.71 -7.91 -7.67
C LEU A 54 -3.50 -8.02 -8.98
N ALA A 55 -4.51 -7.19 -9.14
CA ALA A 55 -5.35 -7.17 -10.33
C ALA A 55 -4.74 -6.30 -11.43
N ILE A 56 -5.19 -6.52 -12.67
CA ILE A 56 -5.08 -5.55 -13.77
C ILE A 56 -6.50 -5.04 -14.03
N LEU A 57 -6.69 -3.72 -14.04
CA LEU A 57 -7.99 -3.11 -14.30
C LEU A 57 -8.40 -3.29 -15.76
N ALA A 58 -9.67 -3.06 -16.07
CA ALA A 58 -10.21 -3.21 -17.43
C ALA A 58 -9.50 -2.32 -18.47
N ASP A 59 -8.92 -1.19 -18.04
CA ASP A 59 -8.14 -0.27 -18.86
C ASP A 59 -6.65 -0.68 -18.99
N GLY A 60 -6.25 -1.81 -18.39
CA GLY A 60 -4.88 -2.28 -18.37
C GLY A 60 -4.03 -1.73 -17.22
N THR A 61 -4.56 -0.83 -16.37
CA THR A 61 -3.81 -0.26 -15.24
C THR A 61 -3.52 -1.35 -14.19
N PRO A 62 -2.25 -1.65 -13.86
CA PRO A 62 -1.92 -2.59 -12.78
C PRO A 62 -2.31 -2.03 -11.41
N GLN A 63 -2.85 -2.87 -10.54
CA GLN A 63 -3.04 -2.53 -9.13
C GLN A 63 -1.68 -2.20 -8.49
N MET A 64 -1.65 -1.18 -7.62
CA MET A 64 -0.42 -0.66 -6.99
C MET A 64 0.60 -0.03 -7.96
N SER A 65 0.22 0.23 -9.22
CA SER A 65 0.96 1.16 -10.08
C SER A 65 0.84 2.59 -9.58
N ASN A 66 1.75 3.48 -9.99
CA ASN A 66 1.71 4.88 -9.62
C ASN A 66 0.38 5.53 -10.03
N LYS A 67 -0.09 5.24 -11.25
CA LYS A 67 -1.40 5.71 -11.73
C LYS A 67 -2.52 5.22 -10.81
N TRP A 68 -2.55 3.93 -10.51
CA TRP A 68 -3.60 3.34 -9.68
C TRP A 68 -3.64 3.93 -8.27
N ILE A 69 -2.46 4.18 -7.68
CA ILE A 69 -2.27 4.78 -6.35
C ILE A 69 -2.75 6.23 -6.35
N ILE A 70 -2.29 7.05 -7.30
CA ILE A 70 -2.65 8.47 -7.39
C ILE A 70 -4.17 8.65 -7.49
N ASP A 71 -4.83 7.79 -8.27
CA ASP A 71 -6.28 7.82 -8.48
C ASP A 71 -7.08 7.44 -7.20
N ARG A 72 -6.43 6.89 -6.16
CA ARG A 72 -7.08 6.38 -4.93
C ARG A 72 -6.60 6.99 -3.63
N LEU A 73 -5.47 7.69 -3.62
CA LEU A 73 -4.90 8.28 -2.41
C LEU A 73 -5.86 9.23 -1.69
N GLU A 74 -6.59 10.07 -2.43
CA GLU A 74 -7.51 11.05 -1.82
C GLU A 74 -8.61 10.36 -1.01
N ASN A 75 -9.18 9.27 -1.51
CA ASN A 75 -10.16 8.49 -0.75
C ASN A 75 -9.50 7.81 0.47
N ALA A 76 -8.24 7.39 0.35
CA ALA A 76 -7.56 6.67 1.40
C ALA A 76 -7.13 7.57 2.58
N VAL A 77 -6.67 8.81 2.32
CA VAL A 77 -6.05 9.68 3.35
C VAL A 77 -6.63 11.10 3.43
N GLY A 78 -7.58 11.45 2.56
CA GLY A 78 -8.08 12.81 2.41
C GLY A 78 -7.21 13.68 1.49
N GLU A 79 -7.77 14.76 0.97
CA GLU A 79 -7.16 15.61 -0.07
C GLU A 79 -5.79 16.17 0.31
N GLY A 80 -5.66 16.78 1.49
CA GLY A 80 -4.41 17.43 1.91
C GLY A 80 -3.25 16.44 1.97
N VAL A 81 -3.42 15.35 2.72
CA VAL A 81 -2.39 14.30 2.86
C VAL A 81 -2.13 13.60 1.52
N ALA A 82 -3.15 13.39 0.70
CA ALA A 82 -2.97 12.82 -0.62
C ALA A 82 -2.10 13.70 -1.53
N ASN A 83 -2.29 15.02 -1.49
CA ASN A 83 -1.49 15.95 -2.26
C ASN A 83 -0.03 15.97 -1.80
N ASP A 84 0.22 15.91 -0.49
CA ASP A 84 1.58 15.79 0.04
C ASP A 84 2.28 14.52 -0.45
N ILE A 85 1.61 13.36 -0.36
CA ILE A 85 2.17 12.09 -0.84
C ILE A 85 2.39 12.12 -2.37
N LYS A 86 1.43 12.64 -3.15
CA LYS A 86 1.57 12.79 -4.61
C LYS A 86 2.77 13.67 -4.98
N MET A 87 3.02 14.74 -4.23
CA MET A 87 4.20 15.58 -4.42
C MET A 87 5.49 14.84 -4.10
N GLU A 88 5.55 14.08 -3.00
CA GLU A 88 6.71 13.24 -2.67
C GLU A 88 6.96 12.19 -3.78
N MET A 89 5.92 11.53 -4.29
CA MET A 89 6.05 10.58 -5.41
C MET A 89 6.69 11.20 -6.66
N ILE A 90 6.53 12.52 -6.89
CA ILE A 90 7.06 13.25 -8.04
C ILE A 90 8.46 13.81 -7.76
N LEU A 91 8.64 14.45 -6.60
CA LEU A 91 9.83 15.23 -6.28
C LEU A 91 10.91 14.41 -5.57
N ASN A 92 10.51 13.48 -4.70
CA ASN A 92 11.39 12.63 -3.92
C ASN A 92 10.83 11.19 -3.90
N PRO A 93 10.83 10.48 -5.04
CA PRO A 93 10.16 9.17 -5.15
C PRO A 93 10.64 8.14 -4.12
N ASP A 94 11.88 8.26 -3.64
CA ASP A 94 12.44 7.44 -2.56
C ASP A 94 11.77 7.66 -1.19
N ASN A 95 10.94 8.71 -1.03
CA ASN A 95 10.17 8.96 0.18
C ASN A 95 8.84 8.20 0.23
N VAL A 96 8.46 7.49 -0.85
CA VAL A 96 7.20 6.75 -0.94
C VAL A 96 7.44 5.32 -1.38
N GLY A 97 7.21 4.36 -0.47
CA GLY A 97 7.30 2.93 -0.74
C GLY A 97 5.95 2.30 -0.98
N SER A 98 5.92 1.32 -1.89
CA SER A 98 4.76 0.43 -2.08
C SER A 98 5.11 -0.97 -1.62
N ILE A 99 4.29 -1.57 -0.76
CA ILE A 99 4.51 -2.89 -0.17
C ILE A 99 3.30 -3.78 -0.40
N LEU A 100 3.55 -5.00 -0.85
CA LEU A 100 2.58 -6.09 -0.85
C LEU A 100 2.85 -6.99 0.36
N VAL A 101 1.84 -7.19 1.19
CA VAL A 101 1.82 -8.22 2.23
C VAL A 101 0.94 -9.37 1.76
N HIS A 102 1.53 -10.52 1.47
CA HIS A 102 0.79 -11.69 1.05
C HIS A 102 0.82 -12.75 2.14
N VAL A 103 -0.37 -13.10 2.64
CA VAL A 103 -0.55 -14.17 3.63
C VAL A 103 -1.06 -15.42 2.91
N SER A 104 -0.32 -16.51 2.99
CA SER A 104 -0.75 -17.80 2.42
C SER A 104 -1.87 -18.43 3.25
N SER A 105 -2.54 -19.46 2.70
CA SER A 105 -3.61 -20.19 3.41
C SER A 105 -3.13 -20.94 4.65
N ASN A 106 -1.81 -21.22 4.79
CA ASN A 106 -1.22 -21.82 6.00
C ASN A 106 -0.66 -20.77 6.98
N GLY A 107 -0.84 -19.47 6.71
CA GLY A 107 -0.45 -18.37 7.59
C GLY A 107 0.99 -17.88 7.43
N GLU A 108 1.73 -18.37 6.43
CA GLU A 108 3.04 -17.79 6.07
C GLU A 108 2.85 -16.39 5.49
N ILE A 109 3.78 -15.48 5.81
CA ILE A 109 3.71 -14.07 5.42
C ILE A 109 4.91 -13.75 4.52
N ASP A 110 4.62 -13.32 3.30
CA ASP A 110 5.59 -12.72 2.36
C ASP A 110 5.36 -11.20 2.31
N ILE A 111 6.45 -10.43 2.41
CA ILE A 111 6.41 -8.97 2.36
C ILE A 111 7.33 -8.54 1.22
N THR A 112 6.75 -8.04 0.14
CA THR A 112 7.47 -7.70 -1.09
C THR A 112 7.37 -6.20 -1.38
N LYS A 113 8.49 -5.56 -1.75
CA LYS A 113 8.47 -4.22 -2.33
C LYS A 113 7.93 -4.26 -3.76
N LEU A 114 7.09 -3.29 -4.09
CA LEU A 114 6.56 -3.09 -5.43
C LEU A 114 7.23 -1.89 -6.11
N ILE A 115 7.49 -2.02 -7.41
CA ILE A 115 7.86 -0.92 -8.30
C ILE A 115 6.78 -0.88 -9.39
N ASP A 116 5.99 0.19 -9.41
CA ASP A 116 4.88 0.39 -10.35
C ASP A 116 3.93 -0.83 -10.47
N GLY A 117 3.56 -1.41 -9.32
CA GLY A 117 2.68 -2.58 -9.25
C GLY A 117 3.35 -3.94 -9.52
N ILE A 118 4.66 -3.95 -9.79
CA ILE A 118 5.43 -5.16 -10.08
C ILE A 118 6.28 -5.54 -8.87
N LYS A 119 6.27 -6.81 -8.49
CA LYS A 119 7.14 -7.33 -7.42
C LYS A 119 8.60 -7.15 -7.82
N GLN A 120 9.38 -6.53 -6.95
CA GLN A 120 10.83 -6.52 -7.11
C GLN A 120 11.36 -7.91 -6.72
N GLU A 121 11.89 -8.65 -7.69
CA GLU A 121 12.65 -9.86 -7.38
C GLU A 121 13.98 -9.44 -6.73
N ASN A 122 14.31 -10.02 -5.58
CA ASN A 122 15.63 -9.81 -5.00
C ASN A 122 16.66 -10.40 -5.97
N GLU A 123 17.62 -9.58 -6.42
CA GLU A 123 18.82 -10.07 -7.08
C GLU A 123 19.47 -11.10 -6.13
N LYS A 124 19.68 -12.32 -6.62
CA LYS A 124 20.31 -13.41 -5.88
C LYS A 124 21.80 -13.19 -5.72
#